data_AF-A0A8S3GJM9-F1
#
_entry.id   AF-A0A8S3GJM9-F1
#
_cell.length_a   1.000
_cell.length_b   1.000
_cell.length_c   1.000
_cell.angle_alpha   90.00
_cell.angle_beta   90.00
_cell.angle_gamma   90.00
#
_symmetry.space_group_name_H-M   'P 1'
#
loop_
_entity.id
_entity.type
_entity.pdbx_description
1 polymer ?
#
loop_
_entity_poly.entity_id
_entity_poly.type
_entity_poly.pdbx_seq_one_letter_code
_entity_poly.pdbx_strand_id
1 'polypeptide(L)'
;NKSRYFITQPAYLSVEINAHNLLYLILLVKQKQLPPQALNTPIFNSQACESIFRNTQALSGIYSTIANFTVHDFLRRAQRLSLLNDIKCKQLQNGSVDKLVFPVHYKHRIERLSSFTHSQLEIDEIDIEPVITNAYHHAVDMLEGLDILNLLAEKHVLELKPLSEYLFRQLNSNSQK
;
A
#
# COMPACT_ATOMS: atom_id res chain seq x y z
N ASN A 1 -10.82 -15.19 -26.43
CA ASN A 1 -10.54 -15.36 -24.98
C ASN A 1 -9.47 -14.37 -24.48
N LYS A 2 -9.60 -13.06 -24.77
CA LYS A 2 -8.58 -12.03 -24.43
C LYS A 2 -8.94 -11.14 -23.22
N SER A 3 -10.07 -11.36 -22.54
CA SER A 3 -10.57 -10.48 -21.46
C SER A 3 -10.05 -10.80 -20.05
N ARG A 4 -9.04 -11.66 -19.90
CA ARG A 4 -8.64 -12.17 -18.56
C ARG A 4 -7.75 -11.23 -17.75
N TYR A 5 -7.25 -10.14 -18.34
CA TYR A 5 -6.33 -9.22 -17.65
C TYR A 5 -6.69 -7.78 -17.99
N PHE A 6 -7.65 -7.20 -17.26
CA PHE A 6 -7.90 -5.77 -17.29
C PHE A 6 -7.79 -5.21 -15.87
N ILE A 7 -6.95 -4.20 -15.70
CA ILE A 7 -6.92 -3.38 -14.49
C ILE A 7 -8.05 -2.36 -14.65
N THR A 8 -8.92 -2.27 -13.65
CA THR A 8 -9.96 -1.24 -13.64
C THR A 8 -9.33 0.16 -13.56
N GLN A 9 -9.94 1.17 -14.17
CA GLN A 9 -9.43 2.54 -14.12
C GLN A 9 -9.15 3.03 -12.68
N PRO A 10 -10.01 2.78 -11.66
CA PRO A 10 -9.68 3.15 -10.29
C PRO A 10 -8.43 2.46 -9.75
N ALA A 11 -8.22 1.18 -10.08
CA ALA A 11 -7.04 0.44 -9.66
C ALA A 11 -5.76 0.98 -10.34
N TYR A 12 -5.84 1.33 -11.63
CA TYR A 12 -4.75 1.97 -12.36
C TYR A 12 -4.35 3.31 -11.73
N LEU A 13 -5.33 4.21 -11.52
CA LEU A 13 -5.09 5.52 -10.90
C LEU A 13 -4.54 5.39 -9.48
N SER A 14 -5.01 4.40 -8.72
CA SER A 14 -4.49 4.14 -7.37
C SER A 14 -3.02 3.72 -7.39
N VAL A 15 -2.59 2.89 -8.35
CA VAL A 15 -1.18 2.51 -8.51
C VAL A 15 -0.33 3.74 -8.83
N GLU A 16 -0.78 4.56 -9.78
CA GLU A 16 -0.08 5.78 -10.19
C GLU A 16 0.07 6.78 -9.04
N ILE A 17 -1.02 7.09 -8.33
CA ILE A 17 -1.00 7.97 -7.16
C ILE A 17 -0.04 7.42 -6.08
N ASN A 18 -0.09 6.12 -5.79
CA ASN A 18 0.78 5.51 -4.78
C ASN A 18 2.26 5.58 -5.20
N ALA A 19 2.58 5.34 -6.47
CA ALA A 19 3.93 5.44 -6.99
C ALA A 19 4.48 6.88 -6.89
N HIS A 20 3.70 7.87 -7.33
CA HIS A 20 4.08 9.28 -7.24
C HIS A 20 4.27 9.74 -5.79
N ASN A 21 3.35 9.36 -4.90
CA ASN A 21 3.47 9.71 -3.48
C ASN A 21 4.72 9.10 -2.85
N LEU A 22 5.03 7.84 -3.16
CA LEU A 22 6.24 7.19 -2.65
C LEU A 22 7.50 7.89 -3.17
N LEU A 23 7.56 8.19 -4.47
CA LEU A 23 8.68 8.93 -5.06
C LEU A 23 8.85 10.30 -4.40
N TYR A 24 7.75 11.03 -4.19
CA TYR A 24 7.78 12.33 -3.52
C TYR A 24 8.32 12.23 -2.09
N LEU A 25 7.88 11.23 -1.31
CA LEU A 25 8.43 10.99 0.03
C LEU A 25 9.92 10.70 0.01
N ILE A 26 10.41 9.94 -0.97
CA ILE A 26 11.85 9.66 -1.12
C ILE A 26 12.61 10.96 -1.41
N LEU A 27 12.09 11.82 -2.30
CA LEU A 27 12.71 13.11 -2.60
C LEU A 27 12.75 14.02 -1.36
N LEU A 28 11.69 14.07 -0.58
CA LEU A 28 11.65 14.85 0.67
C LEU A 28 12.68 14.36 1.70
N VAL A 29 12.89 13.04 1.80
CA VAL A 29 13.94 12.48 2.66
C VAL A 29 15.33 12.83 2.14
N LYS A 30 15.60 12.71 0.82
CA LYS A 30 16.88 13.13 0.23
C LYS A 30 17.18 14.61 0.43
N GLN A 31 16.14 15.45 0.35
CA GLN A 31 16.23 16.89 0.62
C GLN A 31 16.34 17.21 2.12
N LYS A 32 16.37 16.20 3.00
CA LYS A 32 16.44 16.34 4.46
C LYS A 32 15.26 17.10 5.07
N GLN A 33 14.13 17.16 4.35
CA GLN A 33 12.88 17.76 4.84
C GLN A 33 12.07 16.76 5.68
N LEU A 34 12.29 15.46 5.46
CA LEU A 34 11.70 14.39 6.26
C LEU A 34 12.79 13.47 6.83
N PRO A 35 12.56 12.90 8.02
CA PRO A 35 13.46 11.90 8.59
C PRO A 35 13.37 10.59 7.80
N PRO A 36 14.45 9.79 7.66
CA PRO A 36 14.42 8.52 6.92
C PRO A 36 13.40 7.50 7.43
N GLN A 37 12.99 7.60 8.69
CA GLN A 37 11.91 6.82 9.30
C GLN A 37 10.56 7.02 8.59
N ALA A 38 10.38 8.14 7.87
CA ALA A 38 9.22 8.37 7.04
C ALA A 38 9.11 7.35 5.90
N LEU A 39 10.20 6.72 5.45
CA LEU A 39 10.21 5.69 4.39
C LEU A 39 10.00 4.27 4.92
N ASN A 40 9.31 4.11 6.05
CA ASN A 40 8.87 2.82 6.54
C ASN A 40 7.72 2.27 5.67
N THR A 41 8.00 1.88 4.43
CA THR A 41 6.98 1.40 3.47
C THR A 41 6.11 0.25 3.99
N PRO A 42 6.55 -0.64 4.91
CA PRO A 42 5.68 -1.63 5.54
C PRO A 42 4.47 -1.06 6.29
N ILE A 43 4.47 0.23 6.68
CA ILE A 43 3.32 0.86 7.35
C ILE A 43 2.36 1.58 6.39
N PHE A 44 2.66 1.65 5.09
CA PHE A 44 1.84 2.37 4.10
C PHE A 44 0.64 1.57 3.58
N ASN A 45 0.43 0.35 4.07
CA ASN A 45 -0.67 -0.50 3.65
C ASN A 45 -1.85 -0.44 4.64
N SER A 46 -3.01 -0.94 4.20
CA SER A 46 -4.24 -1.01 4.98
C SER A 46 -4.23 -2.08 6.08
N GLN A 47 -3.18 -2.90 6.20
CA GLN A 47 -3.20 -4.08 7.08
C GLN A 47 -3.39 -3.71 8.55
N ALA A 48 -2.85 -2.56 8.98
CA ALA A 48 -3.07 -2.05 10.33
C ALA A 48 -4.56 -1.74 10.59
N CYS A 49 -5.21 -1.06 9.64
CA CYS A 49 -6.64 -0.73 9.71
C CYS A 49 -7.50 -1.99 9.72
N GLU A 50 -7.22 -2.94 8.82
CA GLU A 50 -7.92 -4.23 8.79
C GLU A 50 -7.73 -5.03 10.07
N SER A 51 -6.53 -5.00 10.66
CA SER A 51 -6.24 -5.65 11.93
C SER A 51 -7.09 -5.06 13.06
N ILE A 52 -7.19 -3.73 13.14
CA ILE A 52 -8.06 -3.05 14.12
C ILE A 52 -9.52 -3.44 13.91
N PHE A 53 -9.99 -3.47 12.66
CA PHE A 53 -11.37 -3.88 12.36
C PHE A 53 -11.64 -5.34 12.76
N ARG A 54 -10.74 -6.26 12.43
CA ARG A 54 -10.83 -7.67 12.86
C ARG A 54 -10.84 -7.80 14.38
N ASN A 55 -9.97 -7.08 15.09
CA ASN A 55 -9.90 -7.12 16.55
C ASN A 55 -11.17 -6.55 17.20
N THR A 56 -11.73 -5.46 16.66
CA THR A 56 -13.01 -4.90 17.14
C THR A 56 -14.20 -5.80 16.84
N GLN A 57 -14.19 -6.56 15.73
CA GLN A 57 -15.15 -7.62 15.48
C GLN A 57 -15.02 -8.77 16.49
N ALA A 58 -13.80 -9.18 16.82
CA ALA A 58 -13.53 -10.25 17.79
C ALA A 58 -13.95 -9.90 19.23
N LEU A 59 -14.09 -8.61 19.56
CA LEU A 59 -14.63 -8.13 20.83
C LEU A 59 -16.17 -8.20 20.92
N SER A 60 -16.85 -8.73 19.90
CA SER A 60 -18.29 -9.02 19.95
C SER A 60 -18.56 -10.17 20.93
N GLY A 61 -19.69 -10.11 21.64
CA GLY A 61 -20.08 -11.17 22.58
C GLY A 61 -20.29 -12.52 21.88
N ILE A 62 -20.09 -13.61 22.62
CA ILE A 62 -20.16 -15.02 22.18
C ILE A 62 -21.46 -15.41 21.46
N TYR A 63 -22.55 -14.65 21.69
CA TYR A 63 -23.86 -14.87 21.10
C TYR A 63 -24.22 -13.86 20.00
N SER A 64 -23.31 -12.93 19.67
CA SER A 64 -23.52 -11.93 18.64
C SER A 64 -22.77 -12.33 17.38
N THR A 65 -23.51 -12.86 16.40
CA THR A 65 -23.05 -13.09 15.03
C THR A 65 -23.06 -11.81 14.18
N ILE A 66 -23.35 -10.66 14.80
CA ILE A 66 -23.52 -9.39 14.10
C ILE A 66 -22.14 -8.86 13.71
N ALA A 67 -21.76 -9.10 12.45
CA ALA A 67 -20.55 -8.56 11.84
C ALA A 67 -20.59 -7.03 11.65
N ASN A 68 -21.80 -6.46 11.65
CA ASN A 68 -22.07 -5.04 11.40
C ASN A 68 -22.30 -4.29 12.71
N PHE A 69 -21.40 -3.41 13.09
CA PHE A 69 -21.56 -2.57 14.27
C PHE A 69 -21.61 -1.09 13.87
N THR A 70 -22.32 -0.28 14.66
CA THR A 70 -22.39 1.16 14.41
C THR A 70 -21.03 1.82 14.70
N VAL A 71 -20.82 3.05 14.23
CA VAL A 71 -19.60 3.82 14.58
C VAL A 71 -19.47 3.98 16.09
N HIS A 72 -20.58 4.17 16.80
CA HIS A 72 -20.57 4.26 18.26
C HIS A 72 -20.11 2.95 18.91
N ASP A 73 -20.58 1.80 18.42
CA ASP A 73 -20.12 0.49 18.88
C ASP A 73 -18.64 0.26 18.58
N PHE A 74 -18.17 0.67 17.40
CA PHE A 74 -16.77 0.64 17.04
C PHE A 74 -15.91 1.42 18.03
N LEU A 75 -16.28 2.67 18.33
CA LEU A 75 -15.54 3.53 19.24
C LEU A 75 -15.45 2.95 20.65
N ARG A 76 -16.57 2.42 21.17
CA ARG A 76 -16.60 1.73 22.46
C ARG A 76 -15.65 0.52 22.49
N ARG A 77 -15.60 -0.25 21.41
CA ARG A 77 -14.71 -1.42 21.29
C ARG A 77 -13.25 -1.01 21.07
N ALA A 78 -13.01 0.07 20.34
CA ALA A 78 -11.68 0.64 20.14
C ALA A 78 -11.06 1.12 21.47
N GLN A 79 -11.86 1.72 22.36
CA GLN A 79 -11.41 2.06 23.72
C GLN A 79 -10.95 0.82 24.49
N ARG A 80 -11.71 -0.28 24.43
CA ARG A 80 -11.31 -1.57 25.04
C ARG A 80 -10.02 -2.12 24.41
N LEU A 81 -9.90 -2.02 23.09
CA LEU A 81 -8.71 -2.44 22.36
C LEU A 81 -7.48 -1.62 22.76
N SER A 82 -7.64 -0.30 22.98
CA SER A 82 -6.58 0.58 23.48
C SER A 82 -6.06 0.12 24.83
N LEU A 83 -6.96 -0.18 25.78
CA LEU A 83 -6.58 -0.69 27.10
C LEU A 83 -5.83 -2.03 27.01
N LEU A 84 -6.28 -2.95 26.14
CA LEU A 84 -5.59 -4.22 25.90
C LEU A 84 -4.18 -4.01 25.33
N ASN A 85 -4.03 -3.06 24.41
CA ASN A 85 -2.72 -2.70 23.86
C ASN A 85 -1.81 -2.08 24.91
N ASP A 86 -2.33 -1.20 25.77
CA ASP A 86 -1.55 -0.59 26.85
C ASP A 86 -1.03 -1.64 27.84
N ILE A 87 -1.86 -2.63 28.20
CA ILE A 87 -1.46 -3.76 29.03
C ILE A 87 -0.34 -4.54 28.34
N LYS A 88 -0.51 -4.87 27.06
CA LYS A 88 0.49 -5.62 26.27
C LYS A 88 1.82 -4.87 26.17
N CYS A 89 1.80 -3.56 25.93
CA CYS A 89 3.00 -2.72 25.87
C CYS A 89 3.73 -2.67 27.22
N LYS A 90 3.01 -2.50 28.33
CA LYS A 90 3.59 -2.50 29.69
C LYS A 90 4.24 -3.83 30.04
N GLN A 91 3.66 -4.96 29.60
CA GLN A 91 4.24 -6.28 29.81
C GLN A 91 5.56 -6.50 29.05
N LEU A 92 5.65 -5.99 27.82
CA LEU A 92 6.87 -6.08 27.01
C LEU A 92 8.04 -5.28 27.63
N GLN A 93 7.75 -4.18 28.31
CA GLN A 93 8.76 -3.32 28.93
C GLN A 93 9.20 -3.76 30.33
N ASN A 94 8.32 -4.37 31.13
CA ASN A 94 8.57 -4.56 32.56
C ASN A 94 9.14 -5.92 32.99
N GLY A 95 9.28 -6.90 32.09
CA GLY A 95 10.03 -8.15 32.34
C GLY A 95 9.66 -8.97 33.60
N SER A 96 8.53 -8.69 34.27
CA SER A 96 8.26 -9.14 35.65
C SER A 96 6.99 -10.00 35.79
N VAL A 97 7.25 -11.22 36.27
CA VAL A 97 6.52 -12.26 37.03
C VAL A 97 5.10 -12.69 36.63
N ASP A 98 4.14 -11.81 36.32
CA ASP A 98 2.77 -12.25 35.95
C ASP A 98 2.51 -12.08 34.45
N LYS A 99 3.04 -13.06 33.70
CA LYS A 99 2.84 -13.17 32.26
C LYS A 99 1.38 -13.54 31.98
N LEU A 100 0.51 -12.56 31.76
CA LEU A 100 -0.83 -12.83 31.21
C LEU A 100 -0.64 -13.48 29.84
N VAL A 101 -0.89 -14.79 29.75
CA VAL A 101 -0.87 -15.52 28.50
C VAL A 101 -2.24 -15.37 27.86
N PHE A 102 -2.36 -14.45 26.92
CA PHE A 102 -3.54 -14.39 26.07
C PHE A 102 -3.54 -15.61 25.13
N PRO A 103 -4.69 -16.27 24.92
CA PRO A 103 -4.81 -17.33 23.93
C PRO A 103 -4.42 -16.80 22.55
N VAL A 104 -3.30 -17.28 22.00
CA VAL A 104 -2.82 -16.87 20.68
C VAL A 104 -3.35 -17.86 19.64
N HIS A 105 -4.20 -17.41 18.74
CA HIS A 105 -4.47 -18.16 17.50
C HIS A 105 -3.22 -18.08 16.62
N TYR A 106 -2.56 -19.23 16.44
CA TYR A 106 -1.28 -19.41 15.78
C TYR A 106 -1.17 -18.73 14.42
N LYS A 107 -0.34 -17.69 14.34
CA LYS A 107 0.53 -17.44 13.18
C LYS A 107 1.76 -16.67 13.67
N HIS A 108 2.89 -17.36 13.79
CA HIS A 108 4.17 -16.73 14.11
C HIS A 108 4.52 -15.73 13.01
N ARG A 109 4.35 -14.44 13.30
CA ARG A 109 5.00 -13.39 12.54
C ARG A 109 6.44 -13.37 13.03
N ILE A 110 7.36 -13.86 12.21
CA ILE A 110 8.80 -13.69 12.46
C ILE A 110 9.03 -12.19 12.60
N GLU A 111 9.34 -11.73 13.81
CA GLU A 111 9.82 -10.39 14.07
C GLU A 111 11.20 -10.29 13.42
N ARG A 112 11.23 -9.86 12.15
CA ARG A 112 12.49 -9.39 11.57
C ARG A 112 12.82 -8.10 12.31
N LEU A 113 13.84 -8.15 13.16
CA LEU A 113 14.53 -6.97 13.65
C LEU A 113 14.84 -6.10 12.44
N SER A 114 14.24 -4.92 12.39
CA SER A 114 14.45 -3.98 11.30
C SER A 114 15.87 -3.44 11.40
N SER A 115 16.73 -3.81 10.47
CA SER A 115 18.07 -3.27 10.26
C SER A 115 18.00 -1.81 9.77
N PHE A 116 17.41 -0.91 10.57
CA PHE A 116 17.04 0.44 10.16
C PHE A 116 18.26 1.36 9.94
N THR A 117 19.38 1.06 10.60
CA THR A 117 20.63 1.83 10.52
C THR A 117 21.37 1.64 9.19
N HIS A 118 21.17 0.53 8.48
CA HIS A 118 21.87 0.29 7.21
C HIS A 118 21.24 1.07 6.03
N SER A 119 19.93 1.29 6.08
CA SER A 119 19.14 1.98 5.05
C SER A 119 19.33 3.50 4.98
N GLN A 120 19.90 4.14 6.01
CA GLN A 120 20.15 5.59 5.99
C GLN A 120 21.33 5.98 5.09
N LEU A 121 22.37 5.14 5.01
CA LEU A 121 23.55 5.41 4.19
C LEU A 121 23.26 5.20 2.69
N GLU A 122 22.43 4.20 2.34
CA GLU A 122 22.10 3.89 0.94
C GLU A 122 21.30 5.00 0.25
N ILE A 123 20.38 5.68 0.94
CA ILE A 123 19.51 6.68 0.30
C ILE A 123 20.26 7.96 -0.05
N ASP A 124 21.24 8.36 0.78
CA ASP A 124 22.08 9.53 0.51
C ASP A 124 23.08 9.25 -0.64
N GLU A 125 23.55 8.01 -0.78
CA GLU A 125 24.51 7.59 -1.82
C GLU A 125 23.87 7.34 -3.19
N ILE A 126 22.62 6.85 -3.25
CA ILE A 126 21.96 6.54 -4.52
C ILE A 126 21.47 7.81 -5.20
N ASP A 127 22.06 8.15 -6.34
CA ASP A 127 21.48 9.16 -7.23
C ASP A 127 20.17 8.63 -7.85
N ILE A 128 19.07 9.34 -7.64
CA ILE A 128 17.72 8.90 -8.04
C ILE A 128 17.46 9.21 -9.52
N GLU A 129 18.10 10.24 -10.07
CA GLU A 129 17.93 10.62 -11.48
C GLU A 129 18.28 9.49 -12.46
N PRO A 130 19.42 8.77 -12.34
CA PRO A 130 19.71 7.65 -13.22
C PRO A 130 18.73 6.48 -13.02
N VAL A 131 18.21 6.27 -11.81
CA VAL A 131 17.20 5.23 -11.55
C VAL A 131 15.89 5.55 -12.28
N ILE A 132 15.41 6.79 -12.17
CA ILE A 132 14.21 7.25 -12.88
C ILE A 132 14.42 7.16 -14.39
N THR A 133 15.57 7.62 -14.88
CA THR A 133 15.90 7.63 -16.30
C THR A 133 15.94 6.21 -16.86
N ASN A 134 16.61 5.28 -16.17
CA ASN A 134 16.64 3.88 -16.60
C ASN A 134 15.25 3.24 -16.58
N ALA A 135 14.43 3.51 -15.55
CA ALA A 135 13.07 3.01 -15.50
C ALA A 135 12.22 3.52 -16.68
N TYR A 136 12.40 4.78 -17.07
CA TYR A 136 11.76 5.35 -18.24
C TYR A 136 12.18 4.64 -19.53
N HIS A 137 13.49 4.43 -19.75
CA HIS A 137 13.99 3.76 -20.94
C HIS A 137 13.47 2.31 -21.03
N HIS A 138 13.51 1.57 -19.91
CA HIS A 138 12.92 0.23 -19.84
C HIS A 138 11.43 0.21 -20.18
N ALA A 139 10.67 1.22 -19.74
CA ALA A 139 9.25 1.34 -20.08
C ALA A 139 9.04 1.60 -21.57
N VAL A 140 9.87 2.46 -22.19
CA VAL A 140 9.86 2.70 -23.63
C VAL A 140 10.20 1.43 -24.40
N ASP A 141 11.28 0.73 -24.04
CA ASP A 141 11.70 -0.53 -24.68
C ASP A 141 10.60 -1.60 -24.61
N MET A 142 9.90 -1.68 -23.47
CA MET A 142 8.74 -2.57 -23.34
C MET A 142 7.59 -2.18 -24.27
N LEU A 143 7.29 -0.89 -24.39
CA LEU A 143 6.23 -0.39 -25.28
C LEU A 143 6.58 -0.60 -26.76
N GLU A 144 7.84 -0.43 -27.13
CA GLU A 144 8.38 -0.74 -28.46
C GLU A 144 8.30 -2.24 -28.76
N GLY A 145 8.73 -3.09 -27.82
CA GLY A 145 8.66 -4.55 -27.96
C GLY A 145 7.23 -5.09 -28.06
N LEU A 146 6.24 -4.35 -27.57
CA LEU A 146 4.82 -4.66 -27.70
C LEU A 146 4.14 -3.99 -28.92
N ASP A 147 4.91 -3.27 -29.74
CA ASP A 147 4.46 -2.55 -30.94
C ASP A 147 3.37 -1.49 -30.64
N ILE A 148 3.28 -1.06 -29.38
CA ILE A 148 2.26 -0.12 -28.91
C ILE A 148 2.54 1.27 -29.48
N LEU A 149 3.81 1.67 -29.60
CA LEU A 149 4.17 3.00 -30.12
C LEU A 149 3.75 3.17 -31.58
N ASN A 150 3.92 2.14 -32.42
CA ASN A 150 3.48 2.17 -33.82
C ASN A 150 1.95 2.21 -33.91
N LEU A 151 1.26 1.40 -33.10
CA LEU A 151 -0.20 1.43 -33.01
C LEU A 151 -0.74 2.81 -32.59
N LEU A 152 -0.10 3.46 -31.62
CA LEU A 152 -0.48 4.79 -31.15
C LEU A 152 -0.18 5.87 -32.19
N ALA A 153 0.95 5.77 -32.89
CA ALA A 153 1.30 6.67 -33.99
C ALA A 153 0.29 6.56 -35.16
N GLU A 154 -0.09 5.34 -35.55
CA GLU A 154 -1.12 5.08 -36.57
C GLU A 154 -2.50 5.63 -36.18
N LYS A 155 -2.80 5.72 -34.88
CA LYS A 155 -4.05 6.28 -34.36
C LYS A 155 -3.98 7.78 -34.08
N HIS A 156 -2.85 8.44 -34.37
CA HIS A 156 -2.58 9.84 -34.03
C HIS A 156 -2.74 10.15 -32.53
N VAL A 157 -2.34 9.19 -31.70
CA VAL A 157 -2.45 9.24 -30.25
C VAL A 157 -1.06 9.48 -29.66
N LEU A 158 -0.55 10.69 -29.83
CA LEU A 158 0.81 11.06 -29.40
C LEU A 158 0.83 11.89 -28.11
N GLU A 159 -0.33 12.38 -27.68
CA GLU A 159 -0.50 13.15 -26.45
C GLU A 159 -1.39 12.41 -25.46
N LEU A 160 -1.19 12.66 -24.16
CA LEU A 160 -1.89 12.00 -23.06
C LEU A 160 -3.42 12.12 -23.17
N LYS A 161 -3.89 13.28 -23.64
CA LYS A 161 -5.32 13.58 -23.78
C LYS A 161 -5.96 12.75 -24.91
N PRO A 162 -5.45 12.77 -26.15
CA PRO A 162 -5.81 11.81 -27.20
C PRO A 162 -5.72 10.33 -26.77
N LEU A 163 -4.74 9.98 -25.93
CA LEU A 163 -4.55 8.59 -25.45
C LEU A 163 -5.66 8.15 -24.52
N SER A 164 -5.99 9.01 -23.57
CA SER A 164 -7.12 8.78 -22.68
C SER A 164 -8.41 8.64 -23.49
N GLU A 165 -8.68 9.55 -24.44
CA GLU A 165 -9.89 9.52 -25.27
C GLU A 165 -9.97 8.25 -26.15
N TYR A 166 -8.87 7.82 -26.74
CA TYR A 166 -8.80 6.59 -27.54
C TYR A 166 -9.08 5.34 -26.70
N LEU A 167 -8.44 5.23 -25.53
CA LEU A 167 -8.66 4.14 -24.58
C LEU A 167 -10.12 4.12 -24.10
N PHE A 168 -10.70 5.28 -23.78
CA PHE A 168 -12.10 5.37 -23.37
C PHE A 168 -13.07 4.94 -24.47
N ARG A 169 -12.84 5.34 -25.73
CA ARG A 169 -13.68 4.88 -26.85
C ARG A 169 -13.59 3.36 -27.04
N GLN A 170 -12.39 2.78 -26.93
CA GLN A 170 -12.18 1.32 -27.02
C GLN A 170 -12.83 0.56 -25.86
N LEU A 171 -12.73 1.07 -24.63
CA LEU A 171 -13.35 0.44 -23.45
C LEU A 171 -14.88 0.47 -23.51
N ASN A 172 -15.46 1.59 -23.96
CA ASN A 172 -16.92 1.74 -24.06
C ASN A 172 -17.52 0.93 -25.22
N SER A 173 -16.84 0.84 -26.35
CA SER A 173 -17.30 0.03 -27.50
C SER A 173 -17.21 -1.48 -27.25
N ASN A 174 -16.32 -1.93 -26.35
CA ASN A 174 -16.27 -3.33 -25.91
C ASN A 174 -17.25 -3.66 -24.77
N SER A 175 -17.83 -2.67 -24.08
CA SER A 175 -18.88 -2.90 -23.07
C SER A 175 -20.28 -3.06 -23.67
N GLN A 176 -20.46 -2.78 -24.95
CA GLN A 176 -21.74 -2.91 -25.68
C GLN A 176 -21.86 -4.18 -26.53
N LYS A 177 -20.88 -5.09 -26.47
CA LYS A 177 -20.89 -6.42 -27.09
C LYS A 177 -20.90 -7.50 -26.01
#